data_AF-A0A5J4U1A2-F1
#
_entry.id   AF-A0A5J4U1A2-F1
#
_cell.length_a   1.000
_cell.length_b   1.000
_cell.length_c   1.000
_cell.angle_alpha   90.00
_cell.angle_beta   90.00
_cell.angle_gamma   90.00
#
_symmetry.space_group_name_H-M   'P 1'
#
loop_
_entity.id
_entity.type
_entity.pdbx_description
1 polymer ?
#
loop_
_entity_poly.entity_id
_entity_poly.type
_entity_poly.pdbx_seq_one_letter_code
_entity_poly.pdbx_strand_id
1 'polypeptide(L)' 'MSSGGQQPPLKRTWTDYEPIDELSSGAFGRIYVMKHLPTGQLEVIKSISYMKEDKKKIAD' A
#
# COMPACT_ATOMS: atom_id res chain seq x y z
N MET A 1 31.67 -6.05 -5.18
CA MET A 1 30.38 -6.64 -5.62
C MET A 1 29.28 -5.82 -4.97
N SER A 2 28.42 -5.22 -5.78
CA SER A 2 27.49 -4.16 -5.37
C SER A 2 26.51 -4.65 -4.31
N SER A 3 26.47 -3.97 -3.17
CA SER A 3 25.43 -4.12 -2.16
C SER A 3 24.09 -3.71 -2.77
N GLY A 4 23.27 -4.71 -3.13
CA GLY A 4 21.89 -4.53 -3.58
C GLY A 4 20.98 -4.08 -2.44
N GLY A 5 21.27 -2.91 -1.86
CA GLY A 5 20.30 -2.21 -1.02
C GLY A 5 19.14 -1.84 -1.93
N GLN A 6 17.97 -2.43 -1.67
CA GLN A 6 16.74 -1.95 -2.30
C GLN A 6 16.63 -0.46 -1.99
N GLN A 7 16.86 0.36 -3.00
CA GLN A 7 16.63 1.79 -2.95
C GLN A 7 15.21 1.96 -2.41
N PRO A 8 15.00 2.77 -1.34
CA PRO A 8 13.68 2.92 -0.76
C PRO A 8 12.72 3.29 -1.91
N PRO A 9 11.64 2.52 -2.11
CA PRO A 9 10.76 2.77 -3.23
C PRO A 9 10.31 4.23 -3.16
N LEU A 10 10.36 4.91 -4.31
CA LEU A 10 9.80 6.25 -4.49
C LEU A 10 8.49 6.34 -3.71
N LYS A 11 8.33 7.38 -2.89
CA LYS A 11 7.16 7.53 -2.03
C LYS A 11 5.89 7.47 -2.88
N ARG A 12 5.19 6.34 -2.78
CA ARG A 12 3.96 6.10 -3.54
C ARG A 12 2.78 6.76 -2.82
N THR A 13 1.86 7.26 -3.61
CA THR A 13 0.63 7.91 -3.16
C THR A 13 -0.57 7.16 -3.66
N TRP A 14 -1.72 7.32 -3.00
CA TRP A 14 -2.95 6.64 -3.41
C TRP A 14 -3.36 6.99 -4.86
N THR A 15 -3.04 8.19 -5.32
CA THR A 15 -3.32 8.66 -6.69
C THR A 15 -2.49 7.99 -7.77
N ASP A 16 -1.44 7.25 -7.41
CA ASP A 16 -0.63 6.47 -8.35
C ASP A 16 -1.32 5.14 -8.73
N TYR A 17 -2.51 4.87 -8.18
CA TYR A 17 -3.18 3.57 -8.28
C TYR A 17 -4.62 3.67 -8.79
N GLU A 18 -5.01 2.65 -9.55
CA GLU A 18 -6.39 2.41 -9.97
C GLU A 18 -6.96 1.20 -9.19
N PRO A 19 -8.10 1.35 -8.48
CA PRO A 19 -8.74 0.24 -7.78
C PRO A 19 -9.37 -0.73 -8.77
N ILE A 20 -9.09 -2.03 -8.60
CA ILE A 20 -9.69 -3.10 -9.43
C ILE A 20 -10.77 -3.83 -8.65
N ASP A 21 -10.47 -4.25 -7.42
CA ASP A 21 -11.39 -5.04 -6.60
C ASP A 21 -11.14 -4.83 -5.09
N GLU A 22 -12.16 -5.08 -4.27
CA GLU A 22 -12.07 -5.12 -2.81
C GLU A 22 -12.15 -6.57 -2.34
N LEU A 23 -11.03 -7.14 -1.90
CA LEU A 23 -10.95 -8.56 -1.53
C LEU A 23 -11.59 -8.87 -0.18
N SER A 24 -11.50 -7.94 0.76
CA SER A 24 -11.99 -8.15 2.13
C SER A 24 -12.04 -6.85 2.92
N SER A 25 -13.04 -6.74 3.80
CA SER A 25 -13.09 -5.76 4.88
C SER A 25 -13.03 -6.48 6.22
N GLY A 26 -11.94 -6.26 6.97
CA GLY A 26 -11.76 -6.78 8.32
C GLY A 26 -11.83 -5.67 9.37
N ALA A 27 -11.76 -6.04 10.65
CA ALA A 27 -11.85 -5.08 11.77
C ALA A 27 -10.82 -3.94 11.75
N PHE A 28 -9.73 -4.08 10.99
CA PHE A 28 -8.61 -3.13 10.95
C PHE A 28 -8.36 -2.53 9.57
N GLY A 29 -9.29 -2.68 8.62
CA GLY A 29 -9.14 -2.04 7.32
C GLY A 29 -9.70 -2.84 6.15
N ARG A 30 -9.59 -2.21 4.99
CA ARG A 30 -10.02 -2.74 3.69
C ARG A 30 -8.80 -3.17 2.88
N ILE A 31 -8.92 -4.29 2.17
CA ILE A 31 -7.88 -4.82 1.30
C ILE A 31 -8.35 -4.69 -0.14
N TYR A 32 -7.53 -4.07 -0.97
CA TYR A 32 -7.81 -3.82 -2.38
C TYR A 32 -6.78 -4.51 -3.27
N VAL A 33 -7.23 -5.00 -4.42
CA VAL A 33 -6.35 -5.20 -5.58
C VAL A 33 -6.33 -3.88 -6.35
N MET A 34 -5.13 -3.35 -6.57
CA MET A 34 -4.93 -2.10 -7.29
C MET A 34 -3.89 -2.26 -8.39
N LYS A 35 -4.02 -1.46 -9.43
CA LYS A 35 -3.02 -1.35 -10.50
C LYS A 35 -2.19 -0.09 -10.30
N HIS A 36 -0.88 -0.24 -10.19
CA HIS A 36 0.05 0.88 -10.15
C HIS A 36 0.18 1.48 -11.55
N LEU A 37 -0.41 2.66 -11.77
CA LEU A 37 -0.56 3.29 -13.08
C LEU A 37 0.76 3.45 -13.85
N PRO A 38 1.88 3.91 -13.24
CA PRO A 38 3.14 4.09 -13.97
C PRO A 38 3.78 2.79 -14.48
N THR A 39 3.55 1.67 -13.79
CA THR A 39 4.22 0.39 -14.12
C THR A 39 3.29 -0.69 -14.66
N GLY A 40 1.98 -0.51 -14.52
CA GLY A 40 0.96 -1.51 -14.82
C GLY A 40 0.92 -2.70 -13.86
N GLN A 41 1.78 -2.75 -12.83
CA GLN A 41 1.83 -3.87 -11.88
C GLN A 41 0.57 -3.93 -11.02
N LEU A 42 0.10 -5.15 -10.76
CA LEU A 42 -0.97 -5.42 -9.81
C LEU A 42 -0.38 -5.58 -8.41
N GLU A 43 -0.94 -4.84 -7.46
CA GLU A 43 -0.49 -4.80 -6.08
C GLU A 43 -1.68 -4.93 -5.13
N VAL A 44 -1.44 -5.47 -3.94
CA VAL A 44 -2.45 -5.54 -2.88
C VAL A 44 -2.20 -4.42 -1.88
N ILE A 45 -3.19 -3.55 -1.67
CA ILE A 45 -3.10 -2.40 -0.76
C ILE A 45 -4.07 -2.57 0.40
N LYS A 46 -3.57 -2.45 1.63
CA LYS A 46 -4.40 -2.42 2.85
C LYS A 46 -4.59 -0.97 3.32
N SER A 47 -5.82 -0.46 3.23
CA SER A 47 -6.19 0.81 3.84
C SER A 47 -6.54 0.61 5.30
N ILE A 48 -5.79 1.26 6.19
CA ILE A 48 -6.01 1.19 7.64
C ILE A 48 -6.63 2.50 8.10
N SER A 49 -7.83 2.44 8.68
CA SER A 49 -8.50 3.60 9.27
C SER A 49 -7.87 3.95 10.62
N TYR A 50 -6.72 4.62 10.61
CA TYR A 50 -6.20 5.21 11.83
C TYR A 50 -7.02 6.47 12.14
N MET A 51 -7.99 6.36 13.04
CA MET A 51 -8.80 7.49 13.49
C MET A 51 -8.01 8.53 14.30
N LYS A 52 -6.74 8.27 14.64
CA LYS A 52 -5.86 9.15 15.41
C LYS A 52 -4.39 8.92 15.04
N GLU A 53 -3.60 10.00 14.87
CA GLU A 53 -2.20 9.93 14.44
C GLU A 53 -1.32 9.09 15.39
N ASP A 54 -1.62 9.15 16.68
CA ASP A 54 -1.04 8.39 17.79
C ASP A 54 -1.23 6.87 17.69
N LYS A 55 -2.07 6.38 16.77
CA LYS A 55 -2.29 4.94 16.54
C LYS A 55 -1.58 4.37 15.32
N LYS A 56 -0.88 5.19 14.52
CA LYS A 56 -0.05 4.71 13.41
C LYS A 56 1.15 3.95 13.98
N LYS A 57 1.02 2.64 14.17
CA LYS A 57 2.16 1.76 14.47
C LYS A 57 2.73 1.27 13.15
N ILE A 58 4.02 1.50 12.94
CA ILE A 58 4.81 0.80 11.92
C ILE A 58 4.98 -0.61 12.48
N ALA A 59 4.46 -1.62 11.79
CA ALA A 59 4.72 -3.00 12.16
C ALA A 59 6.20 -3.30 11.93
N ASP A 60 6.79 -4.00 12.90
CA ASP A 60 8.15 -4.54 12.91
C ASP A 60 8.39 -5.56 11.79
#